data_AF-A0A8H6TU62-F1
#
_entry.id   AF-A0A8H6TU62-F1
#
_cell.length_a   1.000
_cell.length_b   1.000
_cell.length_c   1.000
_cell.angle_alpha   90.00
_cell.angle_beta   90.00
_cell.angle_gamma   90.00
#
_symmetry.space_group_name_H-M   'P 1'
#
loop_
_entity.id
_entity.type
_entity.pdbx_description
1 polymer ?
#
loop_
_entity_poly.entity_id
_entity_poly.type
_entity_poly.pdbx_seq_one_letter_code
_entity_poly.pdbx_strand_id
1 'polypeptide(L)'
;MTSLSIPSSDWAFWGIYDGHVGPQTSRLLERDLIPNVVDRLHELYDQKPKPETSDIHDAFKEACLDLDDEIVNQSAALVRAQPEGSPRMTLAASVLQAARAGSCALVAFYEANLRRLHVAVVGDSRAVLGRPRKTADGKTVYDLHVLSLDQNAKNPTEAARLLAAHPDEANLMNQEKGRLLGWGITRAFGDGVMKWSKELQTWMDKEILGDRPRPTLLTPPYFTAEPEVTTIEVQPGDFMIMASDGMWDQLTSEEAVGLVGKWIERWGSDNTRQMSFWSEEVGQLVHDGPGFDRTDLPVKITDDETVYRRWDVKKKFTNVDSLNAASHLARNALGGANRDLHDALVGTPAPRAHHIRDDISIYVVFFD
;
A
#
# COMPACT_ATOMS: atom_id res chain seq x y z
N MET A 1 -37.74 -19.10 -0.60
CA MET A 1 -36.33 -19.50 -0.41
C MET A 1 -35.88 -20.16 -1.69
N THR A 2 -35.09 -19.46 -2.51
CA THR A 2 -34.17 -20.05 -3.50
C THR A 2 -33.35 -18.91 -4.11
N SER A 3 -32.03 -19.02 -3.91
CA SER A 3 -30.95 -18.46 -4.71
C SER A 3 -30.94 -16.94 -4.94
N LEU A 4 -30.21 -16.23 -4.08
CA LEU A 4 -29.32 -15.16 -4.55
C LEU A 4 -27.93 -15.78 -4.57
N SER A 5 -27.60 -16.48 -5.65
CA SER A 5 -26.20 -16.60 -6.05
C SER A 5 -25.75 -15.17 -6.30
N ILE A 6 -24.97 -14.58 -5.39
CA ILE A 6 -24.30 -13.31 -5.68
C ILE A 6 -23.37 -13.63 -6.85
N PRO A 7 -23.64 -13.14 -8.06
CA PRO A 7 -22.72 -13.40 -9.15
C PRO A 7 -21.43 -12.63 -8.82
N SER A 8 -20.28 -13.24 -9.06
CA SER A 8 -18.97 -12.59 -8.98
C SER A 8 -18.84 -11.31 -9.82
N SER A 9 -19.87 -10.96 -10.62
CA SER A 9 -20.00 -9.72 -11.38
C SER A 9 -20.11 -8.44 -10.55
N ASP A 10 -20.33 -8.54 -9.23
CA ASP A 10 -20.55 -7.38 -8.36
C ASP A 10 -19.38 -7.12 -7.38
N TRP A 11 -18.25 -7.81 -7.59
CA TRP A 11 -17.04 -7.66 -6.80
C TRP A 11 -15.97 -6.93 -7.61
N ALA A 12 -15.35 -5.93 -7.00
CA ALA A 12 -14.18 -5.26 -7.56
C ALA A 12 -13.02 -5.30 -6.58
N PHE A 13 -11.82 -5.56 -7.09
CA PHE A 13 -10.60 -5.64 -6.31
C PHE A 13 -9.53 -4.72 -6.90
N TRP A 14 -8.72 -4.14 -6.01
CA TRP A 14 -7.51 -3.39 -6.34
C TRP A 14 -6.40 -3.78 -5.38
N GLY A 15 -5.17 -3.86 -5.87
CA GLY A 15 -4.00 -4.24 -5.08
C GLY A 15 -2.80 -3.35 -5.38
N ILE A 16 -2.11 -2.91 -4.32
CA ILE A 16 -0.77 -2.31 -4.40
C ILE A 16 0.19 -3.21 -3.61
N TYR A 17 1.34 -3.50 -4.22
CA TYR A 17 2.36 -4.38 -3.67
C TYR A 17 3.71 -3.67 -3.71
N ASP A 18 4.16 -3.20 -2.56
CA ASP A 18 5.39 -2.44 -2.42
C ASP A 18 6.53 -3.37 -2.03
N GLY A 19 7.41 -3.68 -2.98
CA GLY A 19 8.42 -4.73 -2.85
C GLY A 19 9.80 -4.20 -2.47
N HIS A 20 10.47 -4.91 -1.56
CA HIS A 20 11.82 -4.56 -1.10
C HIS A 20 12.75 -5.78 -1.07
N VAL A 21 14.06 -5.50 -1.15
CA VAL A 21 15.11 -6.54 -1.22
C VAL A 21 14.97 -7.45 -2.46
N GLY A 22 14.23 -6.98 -3.47
CA GLY A 22 13.96 -7.66 -4.73
C GLY A 22 12.47 -7.71 -5.06
N PRO A 23 12.10 -7.91 -6.33
CA PRO A 23 10.70 -7.87 -6.76
C PRO A 23 9.96 -9.21 -6.60
N GLN A 24 10.61 -10.26 -6.08
CA GLN A 24 10.07 -11.63 -6.16
C GLN A 24 8.80 -11.81 -5.33
N THR A 25 8.75 -11.22 -4.14
CA THR A 25 7.56 -11.28 -3.27
C THR A 25 6.43 -10.44 -3.85
N SER A 26 6.68 -9.19 -4.22
CA SER A 26 5.64 -8.32 -4.78
C SER A 26 5.05 -8.84 -6.10
N ARG A 27 5.87 -9.44 -6.97
CA ARG A 27 5.38 -10.12 -8.20
C ARG A 27 4.55 -11.37 -7.92
N LEU A 28 4.90 -12.13 -6.87
CA LEU A 28 4.11 -13.27 -6.46
C LEU A 28 2.75 -12.80 -5.94
N LEU A 29 2.73 -11.79 -5.07
CA LEU A 29 1.48 -11.23 -4.53
C LEU A 29 0.59 -10.61 -5.62
N GLU A 30 1.17 -9.92 -6.59
CA GLU A 30 0.44 -9.36 -7.73
C GLU A 30 -0.31 -10.43 -8.53
N ARG A 31 0.31 -11.61 -8.68
CA ARG A 31 -0.31 -12.74 -9.37
C ARG A 31 -1.31 -13.50 -8.48
N ASP A 32 -0.98 -13.71 -7.21
CA ASP A 32 -1.62 -14.77 -6.41
C ASP A 32 -2.48 -14.25 -5.24
N LEU A 33 -2.24 -13.05 -4.68
CA LEU A 33 -2.92 -12.64 -3.45
C LEU A 33 -4.42 -12.44 -3.64
N ILE A 34 -4.83 -11.66 -4.65
CA ILE A 34 -6.27 -11.44 -4.93
C ILE A 34 -6.97 -12.75 -5.28
N PRO A 35 -6.44 -13.64 -6.16
CA PRO A 35 -7.04 -14.95 -6.38
C PRO A 35 -7.25 -15.77 -5.10
N ASN A 36 -6.24 -15.84 -4.21
CA ASN A 36 -6.39 -16.54 -2.93
C ASN A 36 -7.49 -15.94 -2.04
N VAL A 37 -7.60 -14.61 -1.99
CA VAL A 37 -8.69 -13.92 -1.28
C VAL A 37 -10.05 -14.23 -1.92
N VAL A 38 -10.13 -14.19 -3.24
CA VAL A 38 -11.36 -14.45 -4.00
C VAL A 38 -11.85 -15.88 -3.76
N ASP A 39 -10.95 -16.87 -3.77
CA ASP A 39 -11.30 -18.27 -3.51
C ASP A 39 -11.90 -18.44 -2.11
N ARG A 40 -11.28 -17.85 -1.08
CA ARG A 40 -11.83 -17.88 0.29
C ARG A 40 -13.16 -17.17 0.42
N LEU A 41 -13.31 -16.03 -0.23
CA LEU A 41 -14.59 -15.32 -0.24
C LEU A 41 -15.65 -16.17 -0.95
N HIS A 42 -15.35 -16.82 -2.06
CA HIS A 42 -16.32 -17.73 -2.70
C HIS A 42 -16.76 -18.85 -1.76
N GLU A 43 -15.83 -19.52 -1.09
CA GLU A 43 -16.15 -20.54 -0.09
C GLU A 43 -17.01 -19.98 1.06
N LEU A 44 -16.67 -18.80 1.56
CA LEU A 44 -17.42 -18.13 2.63
C LEU A 44 -18.85 -17.82 2.18
N TYR A 45 -19.06 -17.26 1.00
CA TYR A 45 -20.39 -16.89 0.52
C TYR A 45 -21.23 -18.11 0.13
N ASP A 46 -20.62 -19.20 -0.31
CA ASP A 46 -21.30 -20.47 -0.54
C ASP A 46 -21.83 -21.09 0.76
N GLN A 47 -21.04 -21.01 1.83
CA GLN A 47 -21.41 -21.54 3.15
C GLN A 47 -22.36 -20.60 3.91
N LYS A 48 -22.11 -19.30 3.80
CA LYS A 48 -22.83 -18.23 4.49
C LYS A 48 -23.21 -17.13 3.49
N PRO A 49 -24.39 -17.22 2.83
CA PRO A 49 -24.81 -16.27 1.78
C PRO A 49 -24.93 -14.81 2.21
N LYS A 50 -24.87 -14.52 3.52
CA LYS A 50 -24.85 -13.18 4.10
C LYS A 50 -23.78 -13.16 5.20
N PRO A 51 -22.49 -13.05 4.85
CA PRO A 51 -21.45 -12.98 5.85
C PRO A 51 -21.50 -11.62 6.56
N GLU A 52 -21.22 -11.66 7.86
CA GLU A 52 -20.96 -10.48 8.66
C GLU A 52 -19.60 -9.89 8.26
N THR A 53 -19.40 -8.61 8.56
CA THR A 53 -18.13 -7.93 8.26
C THR A 53 -16.92 -8.66 8.87
N SER A 54 -17.06 -9.23 10.07
CA SER A 54 -15.99 -9.99 10.72
C SER A 54 -15.60 -11.26 9.94
N ASP A 55 -16.57 -11.96 9.33
CA ASP A 55 -16.25 -13.17 8.57
C ASP A 55 -15.41 -12.82 7.31
N ILE A 56 -15.71 -11.68 6.68
CA ILE A 56 -14.94 -11.16 5.55
C ILE A 56 -13.52 -10.79 6.02
N HIS A 57 -13.40 -10.13 7.17
CA HIS A 57 -12.10 -9.77 7.75
C HIS A 57 -11.26 -11.02 8.04
N ASP A 58 -11.87 -12.05 8.62
CA ASP A 58 -11.22 -13.32 8.92
C ASP A 58 -10.78 -14.03 7.61
N ALA A 59 -11.61 -14.04 6.58
CA ALA A 59 -11.24 -14.59 5.26
C ALA A 59 -10.00 -13.89 4.65
N PHE A 60 -9.91 -12.56 4.78
CA PHE A 60 -8.71 -11.82 4.36
C PHE A 60 -7.48 -12.20 5.19
N LYS A 61 -7.63 -12.32 6.51
CA LYS A 61 -6.52 -12.69 7.39
C LYS A 61 -5.98 -14.07 7.09
N GLU A 62 -6.88 -15.05 6.94
CA GLU A 62 -6.51 -16.41 6.59
C GLU A 62 -5.86 -16.50 5.22
N ALA A 63 -6.37 -15.79 4.20
CA ALA A 63 -5.76 -15.75 2.87
C ALA A 63 -4.32 -15.22 2.91
N CYS A 64 -4.09 -14.12 3.63
CA CYS A 64 -2.77 -13.53 3.75
C CYS A 64 -1.81 -14.42 4.56
N LEU A 65 -2.26 -14.97 5.68
CA LEU A 65 -1.43 -15.82 6.55
C LEU A 65 -1.05 -17.14 5.88
N ASP A 66 -1.99 -17.80 5.20
CA ASP A 66 -1.73 -19.07 4.54
C ASP A 66 -0.80 -18.89 3.34
N LEU A 67 -1.01 -17.85 2.52
CA LEU A 67 -0.10 -17.54 1.42
C LEU A 67 1.31 -17.19 1.91
N ASP A 68 1.44 -16.44 3.02
CA ASP A 68 2.75 -16.13 3.59
C ASP A 68 3.43 -17.35 4.21
N ASP A 69 2.67 -18.27 4.83
CA ASP A 69 3.22 -19.53 5.33
C ASP A 69 3.78 -20.39 4.19
N GLU A 70 3.07 -20.46 3.06
CA GLU A 70 3.56 -21.11 1.84
C GLU A 70 4.87 -20.48 1.35
N ILE A 71 4.89 -19.15 1.24
CA ILE A 71 6.07 -18.38 0.79
C ILE A 71 7.25 -18.60 1.73
N VAL A 72 7.05 -18.55 3.04
CA VAL A 72 8.12 -18.44 4.04
C VAL A 72 8.50 -19.78 4.65
N ASN A 73 7.54 -20.51 5.20
CA ASN A 73 7.80 -21.70 6.01
C ASN A 73 7.78 -22.97 5.19
N GLN A 74 6.79 -23.15 4.31
CA GLN A 74 6.69 -24.37 3.50
C GLN A 74 7.82 -24.46 2.47
N SER A 75 8.19 -23.33 1.85
CA SER A 75 9.36 -23.26 0.96
C SER A 75 10.66 -23.62 1.70
N ALA A 76 10.85 -23.16 2.94
CA ALA A 76 12.00 -23.50 3.77
C ALA A 76 11.99 -24.98 4.19
N ALA A 77 10.83 -25.52 4.57
CA ALA A 77 10.66 -26.92 4.90
C ALA A 77 10.99 -27.83 3.71
N LEU A 78 10.57 -27.46 2.50
CA LEU A 78 10.89 -28.19 1.27
C LEU A 78 12.40 -28.30 1.03
N VAL A 79 13.15 -27.22 1.29
CA VAL A 79 14.61 -27.20 1.18
C VAL A 79 15.25 -28.04 2.29
N ARG A 80 14.77 -27.92 3.53
CA ARG A 80 15.32 -28.64 4.68
C ARG A 80 15.06 -30.14 4.64
N ALA A 81 13.97 -30.57 4.03
CA ALA A 81 13.63 -31.98 3.84
C ALA A 81 14.56 -32.70 2.83
N GLN A 82 15.38 -31.97 2.08
CA GLN A 82 16.26 -32.57 1.08
C GLN A 82 17.40 -33.37 1.74
N PRO A 83 17.65 -34.62 1.30
CA PRO A 83 18.75 -35.44 1.82
C PRO A 83 20.12 -34.75 1.70
N GLU A 84 21.06 -35.16 2.54
CA GLU A 84 22.47 -34.74 2.43
C GLU A 84 23.06 -35.20 1.08
N GLY A 85 23.86 -34.34 0.45
CA GLY A 85 24.43 -34.59 -0.88
C GLY A 85 23.49 -34.33 -2.06
N SER A 86 22.21 -34.00 -1.82
CA SER A 86 21.30 -33.53 -2.87
C SER A 86 21.64 -32.08 -3.30
N PRO A 87 21.16 -31.59 -4.46
CA PRO A 87 21.40 -30.21 -4.91
C PRO A 87 20.56 -29.16 -4.14
N ARG A 88 20.56 -29.23 -2.80
CA ARG A 88 19.78 -28.37 -1.90
C ARG A 88 20.06 -26.88 -2.09
N MET A 89 21.30 -26.51 -2.39
CA MET A 89 21.68 -25.10 -2.63
C MET A 89 21.00 -24.55 -3.88
N THR A 90 20.95 -25.34 -4.96
CA THR A 90 20.28 -24.97 -6.20
C THR A 90 18.77 -24.86 -5.99
N LEU A 91 18.16 -25.82 -5.27
CA LEU A 91 16.75 -25.75 -4.91
C LEU A 91 16.47 -24.48 -4.10
N ALA A 92 17.24 -24.23 -3.04
CA ALA A 92 17.10 -23.05 -2.18
C ALA A 92 17.18 -21.74 -2.96
N ALA A 93 18.15 -21.62 -3.89
CA ALA A 93 18.30 -20.44 -4.74
C ALA A 93 17.08 -20.18 -5.63
N SER A 94 16.30 -21.22 -5.95
CA SER A 94 15.09 -21.10 -6.77
C SER A 94 13.83 -20.84 -5.95
N VAL A 95 13.60 -21.57 -4.85
CA VAL A 95 12.31 -21.57 -4.13
C VAL A 95 12.25 -20.57 -2.98
N LEU A 96 13.39 -20.14 -2.43
CA LEU A 96 13.42 -19.18 -1.32
C LEU A 96 13.46 -17.72 -1.78
N GLN A 97 13.36 -17.44 -3.08
CA GLN A 97 13.52 -16.06 -3.57
C GLN A 97 12.45 -15.12 -3.01
N ALA A 98 11.17 -15.53 -3.05
CA ALA A 98 10.07 -14.77 -2.46
C ALA A 98 10.10 -14.81 -0.92
N ALA A 99 10.65 -15.86 -0.32
CA ALA A 99 10.85 -15.91 1.13
C ALA A 99 11.93 -14.93 1.60
N ARG A 100 12.93 -14.64 0.77
CA ARG A 100 14.06 -13.77 1.10
C ARG A 100 13.80 -12.30 0.79
N ALA A 101 13.07 -12.02 -0.29
CA ALA A 101 12.53 -10.70 -0.56
C ALA A 101 11.31 -10.42 0.33
N GLY A 102 10.84 -9.17 0.35
CA GLY A 102 9.65 -8.79 1.11
C GLY A 102 8.72 -7.91 0.28
N SER A 103 7.47 -7.82 0.72
CA SER A 103 6.51 -6.88 0.14
C SER A 103 5.46 -6.46 1.16
N CYS A 104 5.16 -5.17 1.20
CA CYS A 104 3.88 -4.69 1.71
C CYS A 104 2.75 -5.05 0.73
N ALA A 105 1.52 -5.08 1.22
CA ALA A 105 0.32 -5.27 0.43
C ALA A 105 -0.82 -4.40 0.94
N LEU A 106 -1.53 -3.75 0.02
CA LEU A 106 -2.74 -3.00 0.29
C LEU A 106 -3.80 -3.46 -0.71
N VAL A 107 -4.85 -4.10 -0.21
CA VAL A 107 -5.93 -4.64 -1.04
C VAL A 107 -7.25 -3.98 -0.67
N ALA A 108 -7.96 -3.50 -1.67
CA ALA A 108 -9.33 -3.01 -1.53
C ALA A 108 -10.29 -3.98 -2.21
N PHE A 109 -11.38 -4.30 -1.53
CA PHE A 109 -12.48 -5.13 -2.02
C PHE A 109 -13.80 -4.39 -1.89
N TYR A 110 -14.47 -4.16 -3.01
CA TYR A 110 -15.76 -3.48 -3.06
C TYR A 110 -16.87 -4.44 -3.46
N GLU A 111 -17.86 -4.56 -2.56
CA GLU A 111 -19.12 -5.24 -2.82
C GLU A 111 -20.14 -4.25 -3.37
N ALA A 112 -20.28 -4.18 -4.69
CA ALA A 112 -21.10 -3.16 -5.35
C ALA A 112 -22.58 -3.18 -4.91
N ASN A 113 -23.15 -4.37 -4.74
CA ASN A 113 -24.55 -4.53 -4.32
C ASN A 113 -24.83 -4.02 -2.92
N LEU A 114 -23.85 -4.11 -2.02
CA LEU A 114 -23.97 -3.68 -0.63
C LEU A 114 -23.34 -2.32 -0.38
N ARG A 115 -22.67 -1.75 -1.40
CA ARG A 115 -21.86 -0.54 -1.33
C ARG A 115 -20.85 -0.60 -0.19
N ARG A 116 -20.31 -1.77 0.13
CA ARG A 116 -19.31 -1.95 1.19
C ARG A 116 -17.93 -2.02 0.59
N LEU A 117 -17.03 -1.18 1.09
CA LEU A 117 -15.62 -1.19 0.76
C LEU A 117 -14.84 -1.72 1.95
N HIS A 118 -14.13 -2.82 1.73
CA HIS A 118 -13.19 -3.43 2.66
C HIS A 118 -11.77 -3.07 2.24
N VAL A 119 -10.92 -2.68 3.18
CA VAL A 119 -9.51 -2.40 2.90
C VAL A 119 -8.66 -3.21 3.87
N ALA A 120 -7.77 -4.04 3.33
CA ALA A 120 -6.81 -4.84 4.07
C ALA A 120 -5.39 -4.32 3.83
N VAL A 121 -4.65 -4.02 4.91
CA VAL A 121 -3.27 -3.53 4.86
C VAL A 121 -2.29 -4.45 5.60
N VAL A 122 -1.18 -4.75 4.92
CA VAL A 122 0.03 -5.38 5.46
C VAL A 122 1.21 -4.46 5.08
N GLY A 123 1.73 -3.67 6.01
CA GLY A 123 2.80 -2.71 5.79
C GLY A 123 2.34 -1.24 5.84
N ASP A 124 3.00 -0.37 5.10
CA ASP A 124 2.88 1.10 5.17
C ASP A 124 2.40 1.77 3.87
N SER A 125 1.92 0.98 2.90
CA SER A 125 1.00 1.50 1.90
C SER A 125 -0.32 1.94 2.55
N ARG A 126 -0.96 3.00 2.03
CA ARG A 126 -2.15 3.59 2.66
C ARG A 126 -3.32 3.79 1.69
N ALA A 127 -4.53 3.55 2.20
CA ALA A 127 -5.79 3.90 1.56
C ALA A 127 -6.57 4.96 2.37
N VAL A 128 -7.14 5.92 1.66
CA VAL A 128 -8.03 6.95 2.21
C VAL A 128 -9.22 7.16 1.28
N LEU A 129 -10.33 7.65 1.83
CA LEU A 129 -11.53 8.00 1.08
C LEU A 129 -11.87 9.47 1.28
N GLY A 130 -12.17 10.16 0.18
CA GLY A 130 -12.69 11.51 0.17
C GLY A 130 -14.20 11.48 -0.08
N ARG A 131 -14.97 12.02 0.87
CA ARG A 131 -16.43 12.10 0.78
C ARG A 131 -16.88 13.53 0.50
N PRO A 132 -17.60 13.81 -0.61
CA PRO A 132 -18.05 15.16 -0.90
C PRO A 132 -19.13 15.60 0.09
N ARG A 133 -18.98 16.82 0.59
CA ARG A 133 -19.95 17.51 1.43
C ARG A 133 -20.15 18.93 0.92
N LYS A 134 -21.40 19.38 0.88
CA LYS A 134 -21.73 20.77 0.58
C LYS A 134 -21.65 21.62 1.84
N THR A 135 -20.95 22.75 1.74
CA THR A 135 -20.97 23.80 2.76
C THR A 135 -22.24 24.64 2.66
N ALA A 136 -22.52 25.48 3.67
CA ALA A 136 -23.71 26.32 3.70
C ALA A 136 -23.80 27.32 2.52
N ASP A 137 -22.66 27.72 1.97
CA ASP A 137 -22.51 28.57 0.78
C ASP A 137 -22.55 27.77 -0.55
N GLY A 138 -22.79 26.46 -0.50
CA GLY A 138 -22.94 25.60 -1.68
C GLY A 138 -21.63 25.10 -2.32
N LYS A 139 -20.48 25.47 -1.75
CA LYS A 139 -19.16 24.96 -2.17
C LYS A 139 -19.01 23.47 -1.81
N THR A 140 -18.37 22.70 -2.69
CA THR A 140 -17.99 21.32 -2.35
C THR A 140 -16.69 21.33 -1.55
N VAL A 141 -16.70 20.67 -0.41
CA VAL A 141 -15.52 20.29 0.37
C VAL A 141 -15.54 18.78 0.59
N TYR A 142 -14.42 18.19 0.97
CA TYR A 142 -14.31 16.75 1.17
C TYR A 142 -13.99 16.44 2.63
N ASP A 143 -14.73 15.49 3.19
CA ASP A 143 -14.42 14.89 4.48
C ASP A 143 -13.48 13.70 4.24
N LEU A 144 -12.39 13.63 5.00
CA LEU A 144 -11.37 12.57 4.92
C LEU A 144 -11.76 11.38 5.80
N HIS A 145 -11.77 10.20 5.22
CA HIS A 145 -11.90 8.93 5.92
C HIS A 145 -10.61 8.12 5.72
N VAL A 146 -9.83 7.91 6.79
CA VAL A 146 -8.64 7.06 6.74
C VAL A 146 -9.07 5.59 6.79
N LEU A 147 -8.73 4.81 5.77
CA LEU A 147 -9.17 3.42 5.63
C LEU A 147 -8.09 2.41 6.05
N SER A 148 -6.83 2.83 6.09
CA SER A 148 -5.75 2.02 6.65
C SER A 148 -4.76 2.90 7.40
N LEU A 149 -4.08 2.31 8.40
CA LEU A 149 -3.04 2.97 9.17
C LEU A 149 -1.70 2.29 8.85
N ASP A 150 -0.67 3.08 8.63
CA ASP A 150 0.67 2.57 8.34
C ASP A 150 1.15 1.66 9.47
N GLN A 151 1.68 0.49 9.11
CA GLN A 151 2.17 -0.49 10.06
C GLN A 151 3.70 -0.34 10.19
N ASN A 152 4.09 0.66 10.97
CA ASN A 152 5.46 0.98 11.34
C ASN A 152 5.57 1.26 12.85
N ALA A 153 6.78 1.50 13.36
CA ALA A 153 6.99 1.70 14.79
C ALA A 153 6.46 3.04 15.37
N LYS A 154 5.98 3.97 14.53
CA LYS A 154 5.27 5.18 15.02
C LYS A 154 3.82 4.86 15.37
N ASN A 155 3.23 3.83 14.77
CA ASN A 155 1.88 3.41 15.07
C ASN A 155 1.82 2.83 16.50
N PRO A 156 1.07 3.46 17.43
CA PRO A 156 1.07 3.05 18.83
C PRO A 156 0.51 1.64 19.04
N THR A 157 -0.42 1.21 18.18
CA THR A 157 -1.00 -0.14 18.24
C THR A 157 0.05 -1.18 17.86
N GLU A 158 0.81 -0.94 16.79
CA GLU A 158 1.90 -1.84 16.37
C GLU A 158 3.05 -1.84 17.37
N ALA A 159 3.42 -0.68 17.89
CA ALA A 159 4.43 -0.57 18.94
C ALA A 159 4.03 -1.37 20.18
N ALA A 160 2.79 -1.24 20.65
CA ALA A 160 2.28 -2.00 21.79
C ALA A 160 2.28 -3.51 21.52
N ARG A 161 1.83 -3.94 20.33
CA ARG A 161 1.84 -5.35 19.89
C ARG A 161 3.25 -5.95 19.96
N LEU A 162 4.24 -5.25 19.40
CA LEU A 162 5.62 -5.71 19.35
C LEU A 162 6.30 -5.71 20.71
N LEU A 163 6.10 -4.67 21.54
CA LEU A 163 6.63 -4.63 22.89
C LEU A 163 6.05 -5.75 23.77
N ALA A 164 4.78 -6.10 23.58
CA ALA A 164 4.15 -7.22 24.27
C ALA A 164 4.67 -8.58 23.79
N ALA A 165 4.98 -8.71 22.49
CA ALA A 165 5.53 -9.94 21.91
C ALA A 165 7.01 -10.16 22.27
N HIS A 166 7.78 -9.10 22.49
CA HIS A 166 9.22 -9.14 22.76
C HIS A 166 9.60 -8.32 24.03
N PRO A 167 9.08 -8.68 25.22
CA PRO A 167 9.19 -7.85 26.43
C PRO A 167 10.63 -7.65 26.93
N ASP A 168 11.54 -8.57 26.58
CA ASP A 168 12.93 -8.56 27.07
C ASP A 168 13.91 -7.83 26.12
N GLU A 169 13.42 -7.21 25.04
CA GLU A 169 14.26 -6.57 24.01
C GLU A 169 14.29 -5.04 24.12
N ALA A 170 15.23 -4.51 24.92
CA ALA A 170 15.33 -3.07 25.19
C ALA A 170 15.56 -2.17 23.94
N ASN A 171 16.16 -2.71 22.87
CA ASN A 171 16.48 -1.97 21.64
C ASN A 171 15.62 -2.41 20.44
N LEU A 172 14.44 -2.95 20.70
CA LEU A 172 13.54 -3.49 19.67
C LEU A 172 13.20 -2.45 18.60
N MET A 173 12.85 -1.22 19.01
CA MET A 173 12.37 -0.19 18.08
C MET A 173 12.85 1.21 18.44
N ASN A 174 12.93 2.06 17.43
CA ASN A 174 13.02 3.51 17.53
C ASN A 174 11.68 4.11 17.08
N GLN A 175 10.81 4.43 18.03
CA GLN A 175 9.47 4.97 17.75
C GLN A 175 9.52 6.34 17.07
N GLU A 176 10.46 7.21 17.46
CA GLU A 176 10.62 8.55 16.85
C GLU A 176 10.90 8.45 15.34
N LYS A 177 11.79 7.53 14.94
CA LYS A 177 12.13 7.28 13.54
C LYS A 177 11.21 6.27 12.86
N GLY A 178 10.26 5.67 13.58
CA GLY A 178 9.38 4.63 13.05
C GLY A 178 10.14 3.39 12.58
N ARG A 179 11.20 2.97 13.28
CA ARG A 179 12.03 1.82 12.88
C ARG A 179 11.94 0.64 13.85
N LEU A 180 11.67 -0.56 13.34
CA LEU A 180 11.75 -1.84 14.08
C LEU A 180 13.02 -2.57 13.67
N LEU A 181 14.01 -2.68 14.55
CA LEU A 181 15.31 -3.33 14.27
C LEU A 181 15.97 -2.85 12.96
N GLY A 182 15.77 -1.57 12.61
CA GLY A 182 16.28 -0.93 11.40
C GLY A 182 15.32 -0.89 10.21
N TRP A 183 14.20 -1.62 10.25
CA TRP A 183 13.19 -1.66 9.20
C TRP A 183 12.14 -0.58 9.34
N GLY A 184 11.62 -0.08 8.21
CA GLY A 184 10.55 0.93 8.19
C GLY A 184 9.16 0.40 8.47
N ILE A 185 8.99 -0.92 8.45
CA ILE A 185 7.71 -1.62 8.58
C ILE A 185 7.71 -2.60 9.73
N THR A 186 6.52 -2.99 10.16
CA THR A 186 6.28 -4.00 11.23
C THR A 186 5.53 -5.22 10.74
N ARG A 187 4.98 -5.17 9.53
CA ARG A 187 4.26 -6.26 8.84
C ARG A 187 4.67 -6.29 7.37
N ALA A 188 4.81 -7.49 6.83
CA ALA A 188 5.17 -7.73 5.42
C ALA A 188 4.91 -9.20 5.07
N PHE A 189 4.69 -9.46 3.79
CA PHE A 189 4.86 -10.80 3.20
C PHE A 189 6.33 -11.09 2.94
N GLY A 190 6.72 -12.37 2.90
CA GLY A 190 8.11 -12.75 2.71
C GLY A 190 8.95 -12.38 3.92
N ASP A 191 10.11 -11.73 3.73
CA ASP A 191 11.02 -11.30 4.79
C ASP A 191 11.31 -12.42 5.80
N GLY A 192 11.59 -13.63 5.30
CA GLY A 192 11.77 -14.84 6.08
C GLY A 192 12.81 -14.67 7.19
N VAL A 193 13.84 -13.83 7.00
CA VAL A 193 14.83 -13.50 8.04
C VAL A 193 14.20 -12.89 9.30
N MET A 194 13.08 -12.18 9.16
CA MET A 194 12.31 -11.58 10.26
C MET A 194 11.31 -12.56 10.88
N LYS A 195 11.09 -13.75 10.29
CA LYS A 195 10.08 -14.73 10.71
C LYS A 195 10.66 -16.06 11.17
N TRP A 196 11.69 -16.56 10.47
CA TRP A 196 12.32 -17.85 10.73
C TRP A 196 12.99 -17.90 12.10
N SER A 197 12.92 -19.08 12.74
CA SER A 197 13.63 -19.33 13.99
C SER A 197 15.15 -19.20 13.82
N LYS A 198 15.85 -18.85 14.90
CA LYS A 198 17.33 -18.79 14.91
C LYS A 198 17.97 -20.12 14.51
N GLU A 199 17.35 -21.24 14.87
CA GLU A 199 17.83 -22.57 14.49
C GLU A 199 17.78 -22.73 12.96
N LEU A 200 16.66 -22.38 12.34
CA LEU A 200 16.50 -22.46 10.90
C LEU A 200 17.47 -21.52 10.19
N GLN A 201 17.61 -20.27 10.66
CA GLN A 201 18.59 -19.34 10.08
C GLN A 201 20.02 -19.86 10.20
N THR A 202 20.41 -20.43 11.35
CA THR A 202 21.74 -21.02 11.57
C THR A 202 21.97 -22.23 10.67
N TRP A 203 20.94 -23.06 10.50
CA TRP A 203 20.98 -24.18 9.55
C TRP A 203 21.14 -23.66 8.13
N MET A 204 20.41 -22.62 7.74
CA MET A 204 20.50 -22.04 6.41
C MET A 204 21.88 -21.46 6.10
N ASP A 205 22.53 -20.75 7.04
CA ASP A 205 23.89 -20.23 6.89
C ASP A 205 24.93 -21.35 6.65
N LYS A 206 24.74 -22.51 7.27
CA LYS A 206 25.68 -23.64 7.19
C LYS A 206 25.45 -24.54 5.98
N GLU A 207 24.19 -24.85 5.70
CA GLU A 207 23.81 -25.92 4.77
C GLU A 207 23.43 -25.40 3.38
N ILE A 208 23.08 -24.12 3.29
CA ILE A 208 22.79 -23.43 2.03
C ILE A 208 23.51 -22.08 1.99
N LEU A 209 23.37 -21.33 0.90
CA LEU A 209 23.87 -19.96 0.81
C LEU A 209 22.88 -19.00 1.52
N GLY A 210 22.67 -19.21 2.81
CA GLY A 210 21.83 -18.38 3.68
C GLY A 210 22.60 -17.21 4.29
N ASP A 211 21.88 -16.20 4.76
CA ASP A 211 22.49 -15.10 5.50
C ASP A 211 22.86 -15.54 6.92
N ARG A 212 23.97 -15.00 7.42
CA ARG A 212 24.37 -15.20 8.81
C ARG A 212 23.28 -14.64 9.75
N PRO A 213 22.81 -15.40 10.76
CA PRO A 213 21.84 -14.91 11.73
C PRO A 213 22.31 -13.61 12.39
N ARG A 214 21.44 -12.59 12.39
CA ARG A 214 21.76 -11.29 12.97
C ARG A 214 21.71 -11.38 14.50
N PRO A 215 22.74 -10.90 15.24
CA PRO A 215 22.73 -10.92 16.70
C PRO A 215 21.58 -10.13 17.33
N THR A 216 21.01 -9.17 16.59
CA THR A 216 19.90 -8.32 17.04
C THR A 216 18.53 -8.98 16.93
N LEU A 217 18.38 -10.07 16.17
CA LEU A 217 17.12 -10.80 16.03
C LEU A 217 17.05 -11.86 17.13
N LEU A 218 16.70 -11.44 18.34
CA LEU A 218 16.71 -12.27 19.55
C LEU A 218 15.55 -13.27 19.64
N THR A 219 14.31 -12.84 19.37
CA THR A 219 13.09 -13.64 19.55
C THR A 219 12.15 -13.57 18.32
N PRO A 220 12.59 -13.97 17.11
CA PRO A 220 11.68 -14.05 15.96
C PRO A 220 10.49 -14.99 16.24
N PRO A 221 9.32 -14.76 15.62
CA PRO A 221 9.06 -13.83 14.52
C PRO A 221 8.77 -12.39 14.97
N TYR A 222 9.26 -11.42 14.19
CA TYR A 222 9.00 -9.99 14.38
C TYR A 222 7.97 -9.42 13.41
N PHE A 223 7.91 -9.97 12.19
CA PHE A 223 6.95 -9.59 11.17
C PHE A 223 5.82 -10.62 11.11
N THR A 224 4.64 -10.17 10.70
CA THR A 224 3.50 -11.00 10.33
C THR A 224 2.94 -10.49 9.00
N ALA A 225 2.31 -11.37 8.22
CA ALA A 225 1.50 -10.99 7.07
C ALA A 225 0.00 -10.86 7.41
N GLU A 226 -0.38 -10.95 8.69
CA GLU A 226 -1.77 -10.72 9.11
C GLU A 226 -2.18 -9.25 8.79
N PRO A 227 -3.21 -9.03 7.96
CA PRO A 227 -3.68 -7.69 7.63
C PRO A 227 -4.49 -7.07 8.76
N GLU A 228 -4.48 -5.75 8.83
CA GLU A 228 -5.59 -5.01 9.45
C GLU A 228 -6.64 -4.71 8.39
N VAL A 229 -7.89 -5.04 8.67
CA VAL A 229 -9.00 -4.89 7.74
C VAL A 229 -10.01 -3.88 8.30
N THR A 230 -10.40 -2.91 7.48
CA THR A 230 -11.46 -1.94 7.81
C THR A 230 -12.61 -2.06 6.84
N THR A 231 -13.75 -1.47 7.17
CA THR A 231 -14.94 -1.45 6.31
C THR A 231 -15.65 -0.12 6.40
N ILE A 232 -16.06 0.40 5.26
CA ILE A 232 -16.88 1.61 5.17
C ILE A 232 -17.99 1.40 4.13
N GLU A 233 -19.16 1.97 4.40
CA GLU A 233 -20.23 2.08 3.40
C GLU A 233 -19.96 3.28 2.48
N VAL A 234 -19.88 3.00 1.18
CA VAL A 234 -19.59 3.94 0.11
C VAL A 234 -20.84 4.72 -0.28
N GLN A 235 -20.71 6.03 -0.37
CA GLN A 235 -21.78 6.96 -0.77
C GLN A 235 -21.53 7.49 -2.19
N PRO A 236 -22.60 7.91 -2.90
CA PRO A 236 -22.46 8.54 -4.21
C PRO A 236 -21.48 9.72 -4.20
N GLY A 237 -20.52 9.72 -5.12
CA GLY A 237 -19.50 10.75 -5.25
C GLY A 237 -18.28 10.57 -4.33
N ASP A 238 -18.25 9.54 -3.49
CA ASP A 238 -17.03 9.15 -2.79
C ASP A 238 -15.93 8.78 -3.80
N PHE A 239 -14.68 8.98 -3.41
CA PHE A 239 -13.54 8.38 -4.12
C PHE A 239 -12.54 7.80 -3.12
N MET A 240 -11.88 6.71 -3.50
CA MET A 240 -10.77 6.12 -2.75
C MET A 240 -9.45 6.44 -3.44
N ILE A 241 -8.44 6.77 -2.63
CA ILE A 241 -7.04 6.85 -3.04
C ILE A 241 -6.31 5.72 -2.34
N MET A 242 -5.62 4.88 -3.11
CA MET A 242 -4.66 3.90 -2.59
C MET A 242 -3.28 4.27 -3.14
N ALA A 243 -2.24 4.26 -2.31
CA ALA A 243 -0.88 4.43 -2.80
C ALA A 243 0.18 3.74 -1.94
N SER A 244 1.35 3.50 -2.55
CA SER A 244 2.58 3.10 -1.84
C SER A 244 3.13 4.22 -0.97
N ASP A 245 4.06 3.89 -0.06
CA ASP A 245 4.69 4.87 0.82
C ASP A 245 5.43 5.96 0.02
N GLY A 246 5.94 5.65 -1.18
CA GLY A 246 6.60 6.60 -2.06
C GLY A 246 5.76 7.86 -2.38
N MET A 247 4.42 7.75 -2.35
CA MET A 247 3.54 8.93 -2.41
C MET A 247 3.27 9.53 -1.04
N TRP A 248 2.95 8.70 -0.03
CA TRP A 248 2.55 9.15 1.30
C TRP A 248 3.68 9.82 2.08
N ASP A 249 4.93 9.49 1.74
CA ASP A 249 6.14 10.18 2.16
C ASP A 249 6.29 11.57 1.54
N GLN A 250 5.43 11.96 0.60
CA GLN A 250 5.44 13.27 -0.06
C GLN A 250 4.11 14.03 0.03
N LEU A 251 2.99 13.39 0.41
CA LEU A 251 1.67 14.00 0.54
C LEU A 251 0.98 13.52 1.81
N THR A 252 0.35 14.44 2.57
CA THR A 252 -0.56 14.03 3.65
C THR A 252 -1.88 13.48 3.08
N SER A 253 -2.61 12.73 3.89
CA SER A 253 -3.93 12.19 3.52
C SER A 253 -4.90 13.30 3.09
N GLU A 254 -4.90 14.41 3.82
CA GLU A 254 -5.70 15.59 3.52
C GLU A 254 -5.25 16.25 2.22
N GLU A 255 -3.94 16.40 2.00
CA GLU A 255 -3.41 16.96 0.76
C GLU A 255 -3.86 16.14 -0.46
N ALA A 256 -3.75 14.82 -0.39
CA ALA A 256 -4.16 13.92 -1.47
C ALA A 256 -5.66 14.03 -1.77
N VAL A 257 -6.53 13.98 -0.73
CA VAL A 257 -7.98 14.15 -0.90
C VAL A 257 -8.32 15.53 -1.47
N GLY A 258 -7.67 16.59 -0.98
CA GLY A 258 -7.86 17.95 -1.46
C GLY A 258 -7.45 18.12 -2.94
N LEU A 259 -6.34 17.50 -3.33
CA LEU A 259 -5.84 17.51 -4.72
C LEU A 259 -6.82 16.81 -5.66
N VAL A 260 -7.30 15.62 -5.30
CA VAL A 260 -8.36 14.96 -6.10
C VAL A 260 -9.63 15.81 -6.14
N GLY A 261 -10.00 16.46 -5.03
CA GLY A 261 -11.12 17.39 -5.00
C GLY A 261 -10.97 18.57 -5.97
N LYS A 262 -9.77 19.16 -6.05
CA LYS A 262 -9.41 20.21 -7.04
C LYS A 262 -9.43 19.68 -8.47
N TRP A 263 -8.97 18.45 -8.67
CA TRP A 263 -8.99 17.80 -9.97
C TRP A 263 -10.43 17.59 -10.45
N ILE A 264 -11.33 17.07 -9.60
CA ILE A 264 -12.77 16.92 -9.89
C ILE A 264 -13.40 18.28 -10.20
N GLU A 265 -13.14 19.32 -9.40
CA GLU A 265 -13.69 20.67 -9.61
C GLU A 265 -13.37 21.22 -11.01
N ARG A 266 -12.17 20.94 -11.53
CA ARG A 266 -11.72 21.44 -12.82
C ARG A 266 -12.05 20.52 -13.99
N TRP A 267 -12.01 19.21 -13.79
CA TRP A 267 -12.01 18.21 -14.87
C TRP A 267 -13.11 17.15 -14.76
N GLY A 268 -13.77 17.01 -13.60
CA GLY A 268 -14.72 15.92 -13.32
C GLY A 268 -16.02 15.96 -14.13
N SER A 269 -16.32 17.06 -14.81
CA SER A 269 -17.52 17.20 -15.66
C SER A 269 -17.36 16.62 -17.07
N ASP A 270 -16.18 16.14 -17.46
CA ASP A 270 -15.81 15.89 -18.86
C ASP A 270 -15.45 14.43 -19.16
N ASN A 271 -16.36 13.49 -18.84
CA ASN A 271 -16.22 12.05 -19.13
C ASN A 271 -16.17 11.69 -20.64
N THR A 272 -16.22 12.69 -21.54
CA THR A 272 -16.24 12.53 -23.00
C THR A 272 -14.95 12.93 -23.71
N ARG A 273 -13.89 13.30 -23.00
CA ARG A 273 -12.60 13.63 -23.65
C ARG A 273 -11.84 12.38 -24.12
N GLN A 274 -12.35 11.73 -25.17
CA GLN A 274 -11.47 11.08 -26.14
C GLN A 274 -10.69 12.18 -26.87
N MET A 275 -9.61 12.62 -26.27
CA MET A 275 -8.71 13.61 -26.88
C MET A 275 -7.74 12.88 -27.81
N SER A 276 -7.80 13.23 -29.09
CA SER A 276 -6.79 12.87 -30.07
C SER A 276 -5.43 13.37 -29.61
N PHE A 277 -4.38 12.56 -29.77
CA PHE A 277 -2.99 12.84 -29.40
C PHE A 277 -2.38 14.13 -30.03
N TRP A 278 -3.14 14.86 -30.86
CA TRP A 278 -2.72 15.97 -31.72
C TRP A 278 -3.56 17.25 -31.61
N SER A 279 -4.35 17.44 -30.55
CA SER A 279 -5.10 18.70 -30.39
C SER A 279 -4.20 19.85 -29.91
N GLU A 280 -4.36 21.05 -30.50
CA GLU A 280 -3.69 22.30 -30.11
C GLU A 280 -3.80 22.65 -28.60
N GLU A 281 -4.81 22.12 -27.90
CA GLU A 281 -5.00 22.28 -26.45
C GLU A 281 -3.87 21.67 -25.60
N VAL A 282 -3.17 20.63 -26.08
CA VAL A 282 -2.00 20.06 -25.39
C VAL A 282 -0.85 21.09 -25.34
N GLY A 283 -0.76 21.97 -26.34
CA GLY A 283 0.23 23.05 -26.40
C GLY A 283 -0.06 24.23 -25.46
N GLN A 284 -1.33 24.47 -25.09
CA GLN A 284 -1.71 25.54 -24.16
C GLN A 284 -1.68 25.13 -22.68
N LEU A 285 -1.63 23.84 -22.38
CA LEU A 285 -1.47 23.28 -21.02
C LEU A 285 -0.06 23.47 -20.43
N VAL A 286 0.87 24.10 -21.17
CA VAL A 286 2.28 24.30 -20.78
C VAL A 286 2.50 25.52 -19.87
N HIS A 287 1.46 26.32 -19.62
CA HIS A 287 1.55 27.42 -18.66
C HIS A 287 1.19 26.95 -17.25
N ASP A 288 2.20 26.42 -16.54
CA ASP A 288 2.16 26.31 -15.08
C ASP A 288 1.97 27.72 -14.50
N GLY A 289 0.76 28.01 -14.01
CA GLY A 289 0.54 29.17 -13.15
C GLY A 289 1.42 29.08 -11.89
N PRO A 290 1.40 30.08 -10.98
CA PRO A 290 2.26 30.11 -9.79
C PRO A 290 2.00 29.00 -8.76
N GLY A 291 1.16 28.01 -9.10
CA GLY A 291 0.62 27.00 -8.22
C GLY A 291 -0.37 27.56 -7.21
N PHE A 292 -0.95 26.67 -6.42
CA PHE A 292 -1.81 27.01 -5.28
C PHE A 292 -1.22 26.44 -3.99
N ASP A 293 -1.62 27.03 -2.86
CA ASP A 293 -1.15 26.65 -1.53
C ASP A 293 -2.01 25.54 -0.94
N ARG A 294 -1.47 24.87 0.10
CA ARG A 294 -2.18 23.87 0.89
C ARG A 294 -3.52 24.36 1.45
N THR A 295 -3.61 25.65 1.76
CA THR A 295 -4.82 26.30 2.28
C THR A 295 -5.94 26.45 1.24
N ASP A 296 -5.62 26.32 -0.05
CA ASP A 296 -6.61 26.43 -1.14
C ASP A 296 -7.35 25.11 -1.40
N LEU A 297 -6.92 24.02 -0.76
CA LEU A 297 -7.49 22.69 -0.91
C LEU A 297 -8.90 22.62 -0.29
N PRO A 298 -9.87 21.94 -0.95
CA PRO A 298 -11.25 21.81 -0.48
C PRO A 298 -11.40 20.74 0.60
N VAL A 299 -10.51 20.73 1.60
CA VAL A 299 -10.44 19.73 2.68
C VAL A 299 -9.99 20.41 3.96
N LYS A 300 -10.45 19.92 5.11
CA LYS A 300 -9.96 20.44 6.39
C LYS A 300 -8.55 19.91 6.64
N ILE A 301 -7.57 20.81 6.68
CA ILE A 301 -6.19 20.48 7.06
C ILE A 301 -6.09 20.43 8.58
N THR A 302 -5.59 19.31 9.12
CA THR A 302 -5.47 19.09 10.58
C THR A 302 -4.05 18.91 11.08
N ASP A 303 -3.11 18.58 10.21
CA ASP A 303 -1.68 18.47 10.56
C ASP A 303 -0.88 19.73 10.12
N ASP A 304 0.30 19.90 10.70
CA ASP A 304 1.31 20.90 10.31
C ASP A 304 2.44 20.30 9.46
N GLU A 305 2.32 19.04 9.05
CA GLU A 305 3.35 18.34 8.29
C GLU A 305 3.44 18.91 6.86
N THR A 306 4.67 19.24 6.46
CA THR A 306 4.96 19.68 5.09
C THR A 306 5.96 18.72 4.49
N VAL A 307 5.44 17.78 3.71
CA VAL A 307 6.16 16.56 3.33
C VAL A 307 7.24 16.76 2.23
N TYR A 308 7.71 18.00 1.99
CA TYR A 308 8.84 18.30 1.09
C TYR A 308 10.18 18.55 1.83
N ARG A 309 10.23 18.23 3.13
CA ARG A 309 11.39 18.47 4.00
C ARG A 309 12.71 17.95 3.42
N ARG A 310 12.66 16.85 2.66
CA ARG A 310 13.84 16.23 2.03
C ARG A 310 14.54 17.16 1.04
N TRP A 311 13.79 18.04 0.37
CA TRP A 311 14.31 18.90 -0.69
C TRP A 311 14.42 20.37 -0.27
N ASP A 312 13.91 20.72 0.92
CA ASP A 312 13.92 22.09 1.47
C ASP A 312 13.31 23.13 0.52
N VAL A 313 12.23 22.75 -0.17
CA VAL A 313 11.49 23.65 -1.07
C VAL A 313 10.10 23.98 -0.53
N LYS A 314 9.63 25.20 -0.81
CA LYS A 314 8.25 25.57 -0.52
C LYS A 314 7.30 24.71 -1.36
N LYS A 315 6.42 23.97 -0.69
CA LYS A 315 5.41 23.13 -1.33
C LYS A 315 4.34 24.00 -2.01
N LYS A 316 4.19 23.82 -3.32
CA LYS A 316 3.18 24.46 -4.16
C LYS A 316 2.58 23.40 -5.07
N PHE A 317 1.27 23.40 -5.17
CA PHE A 317 0.52 22.43 -5.96
C PHE A 317 0.15 22.98 -7.33
N THR A 318 -0.04 22.09 -8.29
CA THR A 318 -0.52 22.42 -9.64
C THR A 318 -1.62 21.47 -10.06
N ASN A 319 -2.53 21.91 -10.93
CA ASN A 319 -3.67 21.11 -11.41
C ASN A 319 -3.72 21.13 -12.94
N VAL A 320 -2.69 20.54 -13.56
CA VAL A 320 -2.49 20.53 -15.02
C VAL A 320 -2.74 19.16 -15.67
N ASP A 321 -2.76 18.08 -14.89
CA ASP A 321 -2.94 16.70 -15.39
C ASP A 321 -4.42 16.36 -15.61
N SER A 322 -4.99 16.85 -16.71
CA SER A 322 -6.43 16.76 -17.01
C SER A 322 -6.95 15.34 -17.27
N LEU A 323 -6.08 14.39 -17.61
CA LEU A 323 -6.49 13.05 -18.06
C LEU A 323 -6.63 12.02 -16.94
N ASN A 324 -5.88 12.18 -15.84
CA ASN A 324 -5.76 11.13 -14.83
C ASN A 324 -5.44 11.71 -13.45
N ALA A 325 -6.34 11.44 -12.48
CA ALA A 325 -6.19 11.92 -11.10
C ALA A 325 -4.99 11.28 -10.36
N ALA A 326 -4.59 10.05 -10.70
CA ALA A 326 -3.40 9.43 -10.13
C ALA A 326 -2.11 10.10 -10.64
N SER A 327 -2.04 10.45 -11.93
CA SER A 327 -0.94 11.26 -12.47
C SER A 327 -0.89 12.66 -11.85
N HIS A 328 -2.05 13.26 -11.61
CA HIS A 328 -2.15 14.52 -10.87
C HIS A 328 -1.56 14.42 -9.45
N LEU A 329 -1.88 13.34 -8.72
CA LEU A 329 -1.28 13.08 -7.41
C LEU A 329 0.23 12.83 -7.51
N ALA A 330 0.68 12.01 -8.44
CA ALA A 330 2.11 11.72 -8.64
C ALA A 330 2.93 12.99 -8.93
N ARG A 331 2.42 13.88 -9.79
CA ARG A 331 3.07 15.18 -10.06
C ARG A 331 3.20 16.01 -8.78
N ASN A 332 2.13 16.09 -8.00
CA ASN A 332 2.09 16.87 -6.77
C ASN A 332 2.84 16.22 -5.60
N ALA A 333 3.12 14.92 -5.66
CA ALA A 333 4.09 14.25 -4.79
C ALA A 333 5.53 14.54 -5.23
N LEU A 334 5.77 14.65 -6.54
CA LEU A 334 7.10 14.86 -7.12
C LEU A 334 7.34 16.31 -7.56
N GLY A 335 7.21 17.28 -6.65
CA GLY A 335 7.61 18.68 -6.89
C GLY A 335 6.48 19.63 -7.27
N GLY A 336 5.30 19.12 -7.66
CA GLY A 336 4.09 19.92 -7.87
C GLY A 336 4.28 21.05 -8.88
N ALA A 337 4.04 22.29 -8.47
CA ALA A 337 4.22 23.47 -9.33
C ALA A 337 5.68 23.86 -9.55
N ASN A 338 6.64 23.28 -8.80
CA ASN A 338 8.06 23.49 -9.06
C ASN A 338 8.52 22.54 -10.18
N ARG A 339 8.42 23.02 -11.43
CA ARG A 339 8.73 22.23 -12.61
C ARG A 339 10.18 21.74 -12.67
N ASP A 340 11.15 22.57 -12.28
CA ASP A 340 12.57 22.18 -12.30
C ASP A 340 12.81 21.00 -11.35
N LEU A 341 12.26 21.07 -10.13
CA LEU A 341 12.32 19.97 -9.17
C LEU A 341 11.59 18.73 -9.69
N HIS A 342 10.38 18.89 -10.24
CA HIS A 342 9.61 17.77 -10.79
C HIS A 342 10.37 17.06 -11.91
N ASP A 343 10.88 17.81 -12.88
CA ASP A 343 11.58 17.25 -14.05
C ASP A 343 12.90 16.59 -13.62
N ALA A 344 13.61 17.16 -12.63
CA ALA A 344 14.79 16.54 -12.04
C ALA A 344 14.46 15.24 -11.27
N LEU A 345 13.37 15.24 -10.49
CA LEU A 345 12.92 14.06 -9.74
C LEU A 345 12.51 12.96 -10.69
N VAL A 346 11.67 13.21 -11.69
CA VAL A 346 11.22 12.18 -12.64
C VAL A 346 12.36 11.73 -13.56
N GLY A 347 13.17 12.66 -14.06
CA GLY A 347 14.21 12.41 -15.05
C GLY A 347 15.46 11.70 -14.53
N THR A 348 15.68 11.65 -13.22
CA THR A 348 16.85 10.96 -12.64
C THR A 348 16.71 9.44 -12.72
N PRO A 349 17.62 8.72 -13.42
CA PRO A 349 17.54 7.26 -13.54
C PRO A 349 18.19 6.52 -12.37
N ALA A 350 18.05 5.20 -12.37
CA ALA A 350 18.82 4.32 -11.49
C ALA A 350 20.35 4.44 -11.77
N PRO A 351 21.22 4.27 -10.75
CA PRO A 351 20.87 3.99 -9.37
C PRO A 351 20.47 5.25 -8.60
N ARG A 352 20.70 6.48 -9.06
CA ARG A 352 20.49 7.65 -8.20
C ARG A 352 19.02 7.89 -7.79
N ALA A 353 18.05 7.41 -8.57
CA ALA A 353 16.62 7.52 -8.29
C ALA A 353 16.24 7.14 -6.84
N HIS A 354 16.67 5.97 -6.35
CA HIS A 354 16.31 5.48 -5.01
C HIS A 354 16.84 6.35 -3.85
N HIS A 355 17.81 7.24 -4.13
CA HIS A 355 18.32 8.19 -3.14
C HIS A 355 17.55 9.50 -3.08
N ILE A 356 16.59 9.73 -3.98
CA ILE A 356 15.87 11.02 -4.06
C ILE A 356 14.35 10.86 -4.10
N ARG A 357 13.84 9.70 -4.53
CA ARG A 357 12.42 9.32 -4.51
C ARG A 357 12.30 7.80 -4.34
N ASP A 358 11.13 7.35 -3.91
CA ASP A 358 10.78 5.94 -3.92
C ASP A 358 9.93 5.59 -5.15
N ASP A 359 9.65 4.30 -5.34
CA ASP A 359 8.68 3.84 -6.32
C ASP A 359 7.26 4.27 -5.92
N ILE A 360 6.50 4.79 -6.90
CA ILE A 360 5.16 5.35 -6.67
C ILE A 360 4.13 4.53 -7.44
N SER A 361 3.20 3.92 -6.71
CA SER A 361 1.99 3.30 -7.24
C SER A 361 0.77 4.00 -6.66
N ILE A 362 -0.19 4.37 -7.50
CA ILE A 362 -1.39 5.10 -7.07
C ILE A 362 -2.62 4.58 -7.83
N TYR A 363 -3.69 4.27 -7.10
CA TYR A 363 -5.05 4.13 -7.63
C TYR A 363 -5.92 5.28 -7.11
N VAL A 364 -6.72 5.86 -8.01
CA VAL A 364 -7.85 6.73 -7.64
C VAL A 364 -9.10 6.11 -8.23
N VAL A 365 -10.01 5.68 -7.36
CA VAL A 365 -11.25 4.99 -7.71
C VAL A 365 -12.42 5.89 -7.34
N PHE A 366 -13.25 6.24 -8.31
CA PHE A 366 -14.46 7.05 -8.11
C PHE A 366 -15.69 6.14 -8.01
N PHE A 367 -16.59 6.44 -7.07
CA PHE A 367 -17.80 5.67 -6.84
C PHE A 367 -19.04 6.52 -7.16
N ASP A 368 -19.96 5.94 -7.95
CA ASP A 368 -21.22 6.57 -8.33
C ASP A 368 -22.39 6.26 -7.37
#